data_AF-A0A2N2KBV1-F1
#
_entry.id   AF-A0A2N2KBV1-F1
#
_cell.length_a   1.000
_cell.length_b   1.000
_cell.length_c   1.000
_cell.angle_alpha   90.00
_cell.angle_beta   90.00
_cell.angle_gamma   90.00
#
_symmetry.space_group_name_H-M   'P 1'
#
loop_
_entity.id
_entity.type
_entity.pdbx_description
1 polymer ?
#
loop_
_entity_poly.entity_id
_entity_poly.type
_entity_poly.pdbx_seq_one_letter_code
_entity_poly.pdbx_strand_id
1 'polypeptide(L)'
;MRLEFIEARDLPDAWFQCVYRVLEKGREYTIERGSYQGQKRLEFDYVTVHIKYPGVRPLLPDIPPSLGIPNPVAEGYLEQYLPYLMTSARQEGEEYTYGQYLERQVEEVIRMYKEDGHATNQAYMTVGEPGCIFQKDPPCLRGID
;
A
#
# COMPACT_ATOMS: atom_id res chain seq x y z
N MET A 1 -2.06 12.07 -18.73
CA MET A 1 -2.03 10.87 -17.88
C MET A 1 -1.27 9.78 -18.63
N ARG A 2 -0.04 9.50 -18.19
CA ARG A 2 0.81 8.41 -18.69
C ARG A 2 0.58 7.17 -17.85
N LEU A 3 0.10 6.10 -18.48
CA LEU A 3 -0.16 4.82 -17.81
C LEU A 3 1.11 3.96 -17.83
N GLU A 4 1.46 3.38 -16.69
CA GLU A 4 2.53 2.39 -16.58
C GLU A 4 1.99 1.04 -16.12
N PHE A 5 2.47 -0.02 -16.76
CA PHE A 5 2.16 -1.40 -16.40
C PHE A 5 3.47 -2.10 -16.08
N ILE A 6 3.52 -2.72 -14.89
CA ILE A 6 4.68 -3.44 -14.39
C ILE A 6 4.24 -4.86 -14.08
N GLU A 7 4.94 -5.83 -14.67
CA GLU A 7 4.79 -7.24 -14.33
C GLU A 7 6.04 -7.68 -13.60
N ALA A 8 5.86 -8.11 -12.35
CA ALA A 8 6.93 -8.50 -11.45
C ALA A 8 6.76 -9.95 -11.01
N ARG A 9 7.87 -10.60 -10.71
CA ARG A 9 7.88 -11.96 -10.17
C ARG A 9 7.37 -11.98 -8.73
N ASP A 10 7.95 -11.15 -7.87
CA ASP A 10 7.71 -11.10 -6.43
C ASP A 10 7.73 -9.64 -5.94
N LEU A 11 7.52 -9.44 -4.63
CA LEU A 11 7.44 -8.09 -4.03
C LEU A 11 8.75 -7.29 -4.12
N PRO A 12 9.94 -7.88 -3.87
CA PRO A 12 11.21 -7.19 -4.11
C PRO A 12 11.39 -6.74 -5.56
N ASP A 13 11.13 -7.61 -6.53
CA ASP A 13 11.22 -7.28 -7.96
C ASP A 13 10.26 -6.13 -8.32
N ALA A 14 9.02 -6.19 -7.83
CA ALA A 14 8.03 -5.12 -8.02
C ALA A 14 8.53 -3.77 -7.49
N TRP A 15 9.15 -3.76 -6.32
CA TRP A 15 9.70 -2.55 -5.72
C TRP A 15 10.81 -1.94 -6.58
N PHE A 16 11.80 -2.73 -6.99
CA PHE A 16 12.90 -2.24 -7.83
C PHE A 16 12.41 -1.77 -9.20
N GLN A 17 11.51 -2.51 -9.85
CA GLN A 17 10.94 -2.10 -11.13
C GLN A 17 10.17 -0.77 -11.00
N CYS A 18 9.40 -0.56 -9.93
CA CYS A 18 8.75 0.71 -9.65
C CYS A 18 9.76 1.85 -9.50
N VAL A 19 10.84 1.65 -8.72
CA VAL A 19 11.89 2.66 -8.52
C VAL A 19 12.57 3.03 -9.85
N TYR A 20 13.01 2.05 -10.62
CA TYR A 20 13.64 2.34 -11.91
C TYR A 20 12.69 3.04 -12.88
N ARG A 21 11.44 2.57 -12.96
CA ARG A 21 10.45 3.14 -13.88
C ARG A 21 10.07 4.56 -13.51
N VAL A 22 9.91 4.88 -12.22
CA VAL A 22 9.53 6.24 -11.79
C VAL A 22 10.64 7.24 -12.07
N LEU A 23 11.91 6.83 -11.97
CA LEU A 23 13.06 7.67 -12.34
C LEU A 23 13.09 8.00 -13.84
N GLU A 24 12.72 7.04 -14.70
CA GLU A 24 12.73 7.23 -16.15
C GLU A 24 11.51 7.98 -16.68
N LYS A 25 10.35 7.74 -16.06
CA LYS A 25 9.05 8.07 -16.66
C LYS A 25 8.14 8.91 -15.78
N GLY A 26 8.51 9.09 -14.52
CA GLY A 26 7.75 9.83 -13.54
C GLY A 26 7.65 11.31 -13.91
N ARG A 27 6.62 11.95 -13.35
CA ARG A 27 6.38 13.38 -13.46
C ARG A 27 6.76 14.04 -12.15
N GLU A 28 7.54 15.11 -12.23
CA GLU A 28 7.76 15.99 -11.07
C GLU A 28 6.56 16.91 -10.86
N TYR A 29 6.17 17.09 -9.61
CA TYR A 29 5.25 18.14 -9.20
C TYR A 29 5.58 18.63 -7.79
N THR A 30 5.08 19.81 -7.44
CA THR A 30 5.17 20.36 -6.09
C THR A 30 3.85 20.12 -5.35
N ILE A 31 3.94 19.64 -4.11
CA ILE A 31 2.75 19.41 -3.29
C ILE A 31 2.21 20.76 -2.82
N GLU A 32 1.07 21.17 -3.35
CA GLU A 32 0.45 22.47 -3.02
C GLU A 32 -0.37 22.42 -1.72
N ARG A 33 -0.93 21.25 -1.38
CA ARG A 33 -1.73 21.04 -0.17
C ARG A 33 -1.59 19.59 0.33
N GLY A 34 -1.56 19.43 1.65
CA GLY A 34 -1.54 18.13 2.33
C GLY A 34 -0.20 17.84 2.99
N SER A 35 0.01 16.59 3.41
CA SER A 35 1.28 16.15 3.99
C SER A 35 2.42 16.45 3.00
N TYR A 36 3.55 16.95 3.52
CA TYR A 36 4.73 17.36 2.73
C TYR A 36 4.51 18.57 1.79
N GLN A 37 3.56 19.46 2.09
CA GLN A 37 3.36 20.71 1.35
C GLN A 37 4.69 21.47 1.10
N GLY A 38 4.87 21.93 -0.13
CA GLY A 38 6.07 22.63 -0.61
C GLY A 38 7.18 21.71 -1.11
N GLN A 39 7.12 20.40 -0.84
CA GLN A 39 8.10 19.45 -1.35
C GLN A 39 7.84 19.07 -2.81
N LYS A 40 8.92 18.80 -3.53
CA LYS A 40 8.86 18.17 -4.85
C LYS A 40 8.67 16.66 -4.70
N ARG A 41 7.82 16.09 -5.55
CA ARG A 41 7.60 14.64 -5.63
C ARG A 41 7.71 14.19 -7.07
N LEU A 42 8.33 13.02 -7.25
CA LEU A 42 8.38 12.30 -8.51
C LEU A 42 7.39 11.14 -8.41
N GLU A 43 6.40 11.09 -9.29
CA GLU A 43 5.34 10.07 -9.24
C GLU A 43 4.93 9.56 -10.62
N PHE A 44 4.24 8.43 -10.65
CA PHE A 44 3.46 8.00 -11.81
C PHE A 44 2.15 8.76 -11.86
N ASP A 45 1.68 9.14 -13.05
CA ASP A 45 0.29 9.60 -13.19
C ASP A 45 -0.69 8.46 -12.85
N TYR A 46 -0.35 7.23 -13.25
CA TYR A 46 -1.05 5.99 -12.89
C TYR A 46 -0.16 4.77 -13.12
N VAL A 47 -0.19 3.79 -12.22
CA VAL A 47 0.55 2.52 -12.38
C VAL A 47 -0.31 1.32 -11.96
N THR A 48 -0.25 0.25 -12.76
CA THR A 48 -0.72 -1.09 -12.37
C THR A 48 0.47 -2.01 -12.22
N VAL A 49 0.55 -2.70 -11.07
CA VAL A 49 1.61 -3.66 -10.78
C VAL A 49 0.99 -5.04 -10.60
N HIS A 50 1.35 -5.99 -11.46
CA HIS A 50 0.96 -7.38 -11.34
C HIS A 50 2.12 -8.20 -10.79
N ILE A 51 1.93 -8.82 -9.63
CA ILE A 51 2.94 -9.64 -8.97
C ILE A 51 2.53 -11.11 -9.09
N LYS A 52 3.36 -11.91 -9.78
CA LYS A 52 3.02 -13.33 -10.07
C LYS A 52 3.06 -14.22 -8.84
N TYR A 53 3.97 -13.95 -7.90
CA TYR A 53 4.22 -14.77 -6.73
C TYR A 53 4.34 -13.91 -5.46
N PRO A 54 3.27 -13.24 -5.01
CA PRO A 54 3.33 -12.26 -3.92
C PRO A 54 3.68 -12.87 -2.55
N GLY A 55 3.54 -14.19 -2.38
CA GLY A 55 3.84 -14.88 -1.12
C GLY A 55 5.31 -15.28 -0.93
N VAL A 56 6.16 -15.15 -1.96
CA VAL A 56 7.57 -15.59 -1.93
C VAL A 56 8.35 -14.80 -0.88
N ARG A 57 9.14 -15.50 -0.06
CA ARG A 57 10.01 -14.89 0.95
C ARG A 57 11.45 -14.74 0.43
N PRO A 58 12.19 -13.69 0.84
CA PRO A 58 11.77 -12.60 1.73
C PRO A 58 10.78 -11.64 1.05
N LEU A 59 9.89 -11.01 1.85
CA LEU A 59 8.94 -10.01 1.34
C LEU A 59 9.59 -8.67 1.04
N LEU A 60 10.64 -8.34 1.79
CA LEU A 60 11.29 -7.05 1.74
C LEU A 60 12.42 -7.06 0.69
N PRO A 61 12.60 -5.95 -0.04
CA PRO A 61 13.78 -5.78 -0.87
C PRO A 61 15.04 -5.72 0.01
N ASP A 62 16.11 -6.34 -0.48
CA ASP A 62 17.43 -6.28 0.12
C ASP A 62 18.39 -5.55 -0.81
N ILE A 63 19.15 -4.61 -0.25
CA ILE A 63 20.14 -3.81 -0.94
C ILE A 63 21.52 -4.32 -0.51
N PRO A 64 22.35 -4.80 -1.44
CA PRO A 64 23.69 -5.29 -1.12
C PRO A 64 24.51 -4.23 -0.37
N PRO A 65 25.11 -4.57 0.79
CA PRO A 65 25.90 -3.61 1.58
C PRO A 65 27.05 -2.97 0.80
N SER A 66 27.56 -3.64 -0.23
CA SER A 66 28.60 -3.13 -1.13
C SER A 66 28.20 -1.86 -1.89
N LEU A 67 26.90 -1.56 -2.01
CA LEU A 67 26.40 -0.35 -2.64
C LEU A 67 26.44 0.87 -1.71
N GLY A 68 26.65 0.67 -0.40
CA GLY A 68 26.66 1.76 0.59
C GLY A 68 25.30 2.45 0.78
N ILE A 69 24.22 1.83 0.31
CA ILE A 69 22.85 2.32 0.41
C ILE A 69 22.12 1.50 1.49
N PRO A 70 21.43 2.13 2.45
CA PRO A 70 20.68 1.39 3.48
C PRO A 70 19.47 0.69 2.86
N ASN A 71 19.02 -0.40 3.50
CA ASN A 71 17.78 -1.06 3.11
C ASN A 71 16.57 -0.10 3.17
N PRO A 72 15.55 -0.28 2.31
CA PRO A 72 14.43 0.65 2.21
C PRO A 72 13.57 0.72 3.47
N VAL A 73 13.59 -0.33 4.28
CA VAL A 73 12.89 -0.41 5.56
C VAL A 73 13.80 -0.99 6.63
N ALA A 74 13.55 -0.61 7.88
CA ALA A 74 14.24 -1.18 9.03
C ALA A 74 13.79 -2.64 9.31
N GLU A 75 14.64 -3.39 9.99
CA GLU A 75 14.28 -4.70 10.53
C GLU A 75 13.10 -4.59 11.50
N GLY A 76 12.16 -5.53 11.46
CA GLY A 76 10.97 -5.53 12.31
C GLY A 76 9.85 -4.58 11.87
N TYR A 77 10.03 -3.84 10.78
CA TYR A 77 9.04 -2.85 10.32
C TYR A 77 7.69 -3.49 9.96
N LEU A 78 7.70 -4.66 9.32
CA LEU A 78 6.46 -5.35 8.92
C LEU A 78 5.63 -5.78 10.13
N GLU A 79 6.30 -6.31 11.15
CA GLU A 79 5.68 -6.78 12.39
C GLU A 79 5.03 -5.61 13.15
N GLN A 80 5.67 -4.44 13.13
CA GLN A 80 5.12 -3.22 13.73
C GLN A 80 3.96 -2.65 12.92
N TYR A 81 3.96 -2.82 11.60
CA TYR A 81 2.92 -2.29 10.71
C TYR A 81 1.67 -3.17 10.66
N LEU A 82 1.80 -4.49 10.83
CA LEU A 82 0.68 -5.42 10.70
C LEU A 82 -0.55 -5.08 11.58
N PRO A 83 -0.40 -4.68 12.87
CA PRO A 83 -1.53 -4.26 13.70
C PRO A 83 -2.34 -3.10 13.10
N TYR A 84 -1.70 -2.18 12.34
CA TYR A 84 -2.36 -1.05 11.71
C TYR A 84 -3.28 -1.44 10.55
N LEU A 85 -3.07 -2.61 9.96
CA LEU A 85 -3.93 -3.17 8.92
C LEU A 85 -4.99 -4.12 9.49
N MET A 86 -4.66 -4.82 10.57
CA MET A 86 -5.46 -5.92 11.09
C MET A 86 -6.37 -5.55 12.26
N THR A 87 -6.12 -4.41 12.92
CA THR A 87 -6.85 -4.02 14.13
C THR A 87 -7.31 -2.56 14.07
N SER A 88 -8.41 -2.28 14.75
CA SER A 88 -8.93 -0.92 14.95
C SER A 88 -8.15 -0.09 15.97
N ALA A 89 -7.06 -0.62 16.52
CA ALA A 89 -6.20 0.12 17.44
C ALA A 89 -5.62 1.37 16.78
N ARG A 90 -5.57 2.47 17.53
CA ARG A 90 -5.02 3.76 17.11
C ARG A 90 -4.02 4.23 18.15
N GLN A 91 -2.93 4.84 17.70
CA GLN A 91 -2.00 5.55 18.56
C GLN A 91 -2.45 6.99 18.80
N GLU A 92 -1.87 7.64 19.82
CA GLU A 92 -2.16 9.02 20.14
C GLU A 92 -1.77 9.95 18.97
N GLY A 93 -2.70 10.79 18.53
CA GLY A 93 -2.49 11.72 17.42
C GLY A 93 -2.86 11.17 16.03
N GLU A 94 -3.26 9.90 15.90
CA GLU A 94 -3.71 9.35 14.62
C GLU A 94 -5.18 9.66 14.36
N GLU A 95 -5.51 10.15 13.16
CA GLU A 95 -6.91 10.40 12.73
C GLU A 95 -7.65 9.12 12.33
N TYR A 96 -6.92 8.08 11.92
CA TYR A 96 -7.43 6.77 11.57
C TYR A 96 -6.30 5.72 11.51
N THR A 97 -6.67 4.44 11.53
CA THR A 97 -5.85 3.33 11.00
C THR A 97 -6.60 2.59 9.90
N TYR A 98 -5.91 1.87 9.02
CA TYR A 98 -6.60 1.07 8.00
C TYR A 98 -7.42 -0.06 8.63
N GLY A 99 -6.91 -0.67 9.69
CA GLY A 99 -7.60 -1.72 10.43
C GLY A 99 -8.92 -1.27 11.05
N GLN A 100 -9.10 0.02 11.38
CA GLN A 100 -10.39 0.54 11.85
C GLN A 100 -11.52 0.32 10.82
N TYR A 101 -11.20 0.33 9.53
CA TYR A 101 -12.14 0.01 8.45
C TYR A 101 -12.14 -1.48 8.15
N LEU A 102 -10.96 -2.09 8.08
CA LEU A 102 -10.78 -3.44 7.55
C LEU A 102 -11.15 -4.56 8.52
N GLU A 103 -10.94 -4.40 9.83
CA GLU A 103 -11.02 -5.51 10.82
C GLU A 103 -12.32 -6.33 10.69
N ARG A 104 -13.48 -5.67 10.73
CA ARG A 104 -14.78 -6.35 10.59
C ARG A 104 -15.05 -6.88 9.18
N GLN A 105 -14.51 -6.22 8.16
CA GLN A 105 -14.68 -6.65 6.78
C GLN A 105 -13.83 -7.90 6.49
N VAL A 106 -12.65 -8.01 7.08
CA VAL A 106 -11.79 -9.20 7.01
C VAL A 106 -12.51 -10.41 7.61
N GLU A 107 -13.15 -10.25 8.76
CA GLU A 107 -13.97 -11.30 9.39
C GLU A 107 -15.08 -11.79 8.46
N GLU A 108 -15.80 -10.86 7.81
CA GLU A 108 -16.88 -11.19 6.88
C GLU A 108 -16.36 -11.87 5.60
N VAL A 109 -15.26 -11.40 5.02
CA VAL A 109 -14.63 -12.04 3.86
C VAL A 109 -14.17 -13.47 4.21
N ILE A 110 -13.63 -13.68 5.42
CA ILE A 110 -13.29 -15.03 5.91
C ILE A 110 -14.53 -15.91 6.00
N ARG A 111 -15.65 -15.38 6.52
CA ARG A 111 -16.94 -16.10 6.57
C ARG A 111 -17.40 -16.48 5.16
N MET A 112 -17.42 -15.53 4.22
CA MET A 112 -17.80 -15.76 2.82
C MET A 112 -17.00 -16.92 2.21
N TYR A 113 -15.67 -16.92 2.38
CA TYR A 113 -14.84 -18.00 1.85
C TYR A 113 -15.09 -19.37 2.52
N LYS A 114 -15.47 -19.39 3.81
CA LYS A 114 -15.75 -20.62 4.55
C LYS A 114 -17.13 -21.20 4.27
N GLU A 115 -18.13 -20.34 4.10
CA GLU A 115 -19.55 -20.73 4.08
C GLU A 115 -20.18 -20.62 2.69
N ASP A 116 -19.86 -19.56 1.93
CA ASP A 116 -20.50 -19.23 0.65
C ASP A 116 -19.69 -19.76 -0.55
N GLY A 117 -18.43 -20.14 -0.33
CA GLY A 117 -17.53 -20.75 -1.32
C GLY A 117 -16.49 -19.77 -1.89
N HIS A 118 -15.60 -20.28 -2.75
CA HIS A 118 -14.43 -19.53 -3.23
C HIS A 118 -14.67 -18.61 -4.43
N ALA A 119 -15.84 -18.71 -5.08
CA ALA A 119 -16.15 -17.98 -6.31
C ALA A 119 -17.08 -16.76 -6.05
N THR A 120 -16.87 -16.06 -4.94
CA THR A 120 -17.63 -14.83 -4.64
C THR A 120 -17.04 -13.64 -5.39
N ASN A 121 -17.91 -12.82 -6.00
CA ASN A 121 -17.55 -11.52 -6.57
C ASN A 121 -17.93 -10.36 -5.62
N GLN A 122 -18.25 -10.67 -4.36
CA GLN A 122 -18.70 -9.72 -3.34
C GLN A 122 -17.69 -9.52 -2.21
N ALA A 123 -16.53 -10.20 -2.27
CA ALA A 123 -15.46 -10.06 -1.29
C ALA A 123 -14.62 -8.78 -1.54
N TYR A 124 -15.28 -7.62 -1.46
CA TYR A 124 -14.63 -6.31 -1.53
C TYR A 124 -14.65 -5.64 -0.16
N MET A 125 -13.49 -5.13 0.27
CA MET A 125 -13.35 -4.38 1.52
C MET A 125 -13.04 -2.91 1.21
N THR A 126 -13.87 -2.00 1.71
CA THR A 126 -13.71 -0.56 1.51
C THR A 126 -12.83 0.07 2.59
N VAL A 127 -12.02 1.06 2.23
CA VAL A 127 -11.23 1.86 3.17
C VAL A 127 -11.64 3.33 3.05
N GLY A 128 -12.05 3.89 4.19
CA GLY A 128 -12.63 5.24 4.25
C GLY A 128 -14.14 5.25 4.06
N GLU A 129 -14.71 6.42 4.34
CA GLU A 129 -16.15 6.71 4.24
C GLU A 129 -16.34 8.14 3.70
N PRO A 130 -17.56 8.55 3.27
CA PRO A 130 -17.77 9.88 2.68
C PRO A 130 -17.29 11.04 3.56
N GLY A 131 -17.36 10.90 4.89
CA GLY A 131 -16.90 11.91 5.84
C GLY A 131 -15.38 12.11 5.88
N CYS A 132 -14.59 11.14 5.38
CA CYS A 132 -13.14 11.23 5.36
C CYS A 132 -12.62 12.44 4.58
N ILE A 133 -13.38 12.99 3.64
CA ILE A 133 -12.96 14.16 2.86
C ILE A 133 -12.67 15.40 3.74
N PHE A 134 -13.23 15.45 4.95
CA PHE A 134 -13.04 16.53 5.90
C PHE A 134 -11.88 16.29 6.89
N GLN A 135 -11.25 15.10 6.85
CA GLN A 135 -10.06 14.80 7.64
C GLN A 135 -8.87 15.62 7.14
N LYS A 136 -7.93 15.91 8.05
CA LYS A 136 -6.70 16.61 7.68
C LYS A 136 -5.84 15.73 6.77
N ASP A 137 -5.78 14.44 7.13
CA ASP A 137 -5.03 13.42 6.41
C ASP A 137 -5.99 12.26 6.09
N PRO A 138 -6.75 12.31 4.97
CA PRO A 138 -7.70 11.25 4.61
C PRO A 138 -6.99 9.95 4.18
N PRO A 139 -7.65 8.78 4.26
CA PRO A 139 -7.11 7.51 3.78
C PRO A 139 -6.74 7.54 2.30
N CYS A 140 -5.54 7.05 1.98
CA CYS A 140 -5.03 6.91 0.62
C CYS A 140 -5.40 5.56 -0.01
N LEU A 141 -5.34 4.47 0.77
CA LEU A 141 -5.89 3.17 0.37
C LEU A 141 -7.42 3.31 0.23
N ARG A 142 -7.98 2.77 -0.87
CA ARG A 142 -9.40 2.88 -1.21
C ARG A 142 -10.19 1.61 -0.98
N GLY A 143 -9.59 0.46 -1.27
CA GLY A 143 -10.21 -0.83 -1.06
C GLY A 143 -9.27 -1.98 -1.37
N ILE A 144 -9.74 -3.19 -1.08
CA ILE A 144 -9.07 -4.48 -1.29
C ILE A 144 -10.12 -5.45 -1.86
N ASP A 145 -9.80 -6.10 -2.97
CA ASP A 145 -10.58 -7.17 -3.61
C ASP A 145 -9.76 -8.45 -3.84
#